data_AF-A0A965AH56-F1
#
_entry.id   AF-A0A965AH56-F1
#
_cell.length_a   1.000
_cell.length_b   1.000
_cell.length_c   1.000
_cell.angle_alpha   90.00
_cell.angle_beta   90.00
_cell.angle_gamma   90.00
#
_symmetry.space_group_name_H-M   'P 1'
#
loop_
_entity.id
_entity.type
_entity.pdbx_description
1 polymer ?
#
loop_
_entity_poly.entity_id
_entity_poly.type
_entity_poly.pdbx_seq_one_letter_code
_entity_poly.pdbx_strand_id
1 'polypeptide(L)'
;MMVLDTEFTHIVAETLRSRYPDGSFFIADSGDIKTDSISVFDGSRFSPCDCEFENGETPIWDLRATSTRHNVETSTIIHRNVRMHILNLPILYLPYLAHPDWSVRRRSGFLVPSFVVNSDLGLTAFIPYYQVIDDTRDIEFTPYRYQHHGNALKTRYRQYWDNSELNAAIYTASVETYKKNRELVAAVDANYAARIGNGWNVNMRVNRASQDTFMRRYKFDSSTSLKSEVVAEKLDTERYYRVEASDIQGLSSSDTSETDPTVLPHVFYEKIGPGLRETQTVKTEISAIQVDNDEGHDMSRWTGNVEMSDRIDTGGIITEVKTGIIGSYYSVQKKPAGATTKTDDMDRVTPQASIGWRAPVSLAGSSRSMVLEPRLQFAYIGGKDRSADIPNRDSADYRIDEANLFLLNRYQGYDYLRPGSRADMGVSAVANDALVGDVTGFVGASYRLSGKPSSGLTVNDDDNLSDIVASLGINPDMPFQINWSGRLAS
;
A
#
# COMPACT_ATOMS: atom_id res chain seq x y z
N MET A 1 50.43 7.62 25.55
CA MET A 1 50.27 8.48 26.76
C MET A 1 48.96 9.25 26.67
N MET A 2 48.23 9.44 27.78
CA MET A 2 47.04 10.30 27.86
C MET A 2 47.24 11.31 28.99
N VAL A 3 47.04 12.59 28.70
CA VAL A 3 47.15 13.69 29.66
C VAL A 3 45.81 14.41 29.71
N LEU A 4 45.22 14.51 30.89
CA LEU A 4 44.00 15.28 31.14
C LEU A 4 44.35 16.53 31.94
N ASP A 5 43.74 17.65 31.58
CA ASP A 5 43.74 18.83 32.44
C ASP A 5 42.87 18.58 33.69
N THR A 6 43.19 19.30 34.76
CA THR A 6 42.54 19.28 36.08
C THR A 6 41.03 19.55 36.04
N GLU A 7 40.55 20.28 35.04
CA GLU A 7 39.11 20.56 34.85
C GLU A 7 38.43 19.62 33.84
N PHE A 8 39.15 18.63 33.29
CA PHE A 8 38.65 17.71 32.25
C PHE A 8 38.13 18.39 30.96
N THR A 9 38.51 19.65 30.74
CA THR A 9 38.13 20.45 29.57
C THR A 9 39.04 20.23 28.37
N HIS A 10 40.21 19.62 28.58
CA HIS A 10 41.23 19.36 27.57
C HIS A 10 41.90 18.00 27.81
N ILE A 11 41.95 17.19 26.75
CA ILE A 11 42.52 15.84 26.77
C ILE A 11 43.46 15.69 25.58
N VAL A 12 44.71 15.30 25.84
CA VAL A 12 45.69 14.97 24.81
C VAL A 12 46.02 13.48 24.89
N ALA A 13 45.87 12.77 23.78
CA ALA A 13 46.15 11.34 23.67
C ALA A 13 47.06 11.04 22.47
N GLU A 14 48.10 10.23 22.68
CA GLU A 14 49.01 9.74 21.62
C GLU A 14 48.49 8.53 20.85
N THR A 15 47.41 7.88 21.31
CA THR A 15 46.71 6.85 20.54
C THR A 15 45.33 6.77 21.15
N LEU A 16 44.31 6.97 20.32
CA LEU A 16 42.93 6.92 20.75
C LEU A 16 42.24 5.75 20.07
N ARG A 17 41.57 4.92 20.86
CA ARG A 17 40.71 3.84 20.38
C ARG A 17 39.41 3.92 21.15
N SER A 18 38.30 4.07 20.44
CA SER A 18 36.96 4.15 21.00
C SER A 18 36.08 3.09 20.34
N ARG A 19 35.32 2.37 21.17
CA ARG A 19 34.25 1.47 20.75
C ARG A 19 32.93 2.10 21.16
N TYR A 20 32.03 2.29 20.21
CA TYR A 20 30.69 2.81 20.45
C TYR A 20 29.75 1.68 20.90
N PRO A 21 28.61 2.01 21.54
CA PRO A 21 27.65 1.02 22.03
C PRO A 21 27.04 0.11 20.95
N ASP A 22 27.05 0.55 19.69
CA ASP A 22 26.57 -0.20 18.52
C ASP A 22 27.62 -1.17 17.96
N GLY A 23 28.79 -1.28 18.59
CA GLY A 23 29.90 -2.11 18.14
C GLY A 23 30.82 -1.44 17.11
N SER A 24 30.50 -0.21 16.66
CA SER A 24 31.38 0.53 15.75
C SER A 24 32.63 1.04 16.46
N PHE A 25 33.71 1.27 15.71
CA PHE A 25 35.00 1.71 16.23
C PHE A 25 35.51 2.99 15.56
N PHE A 26 36.17 3.82 16.37
CA PHE A 26 36.94 4.97 15.93
C PHE A 26 38.34 4.92 16.53
N ILE A 27 39.35 5.00 15.68
CA ILE A 27 40.78 4.99 16.05
C ILE A 27 41.42 6.28 15.55
N ALA A 28 42.34 6.87 16.30
CA ALA A 28 43.16 7.97 15.84
C ALA A 28 44.61 7.82 16.35
N ASP A 29 45.57 8.24 15.52
CA ASP A 29 46.99 8.23 15.86
C ASP A 29 47.32 9.28 16.92
N SER A 30 46.58 10.38 16.99
CA SER A 30 46.59 11.29 18.13
C SER A 30 45.27 12.04 18.25
N GLY A 31 44.96 12.55 19.44
CA GLY A 31 43.77 13.36 19.68
C GLY A 31 44.07 14.51 20.64
N ASP A 32 43.76 15.73 20.22
CA ASP A 32 43.61 16.92 21.07
C ASP A 32 42.10 17.19 21.17
N ILE A 33 41.49 16.81 22.28
CA ILE A 33 40.05 16.92 22.52
C ILE A 33 39.81 18.10 23.45
N LYS A 34 38.95 19.02 23.04
CA LYS A 34 38.53 20.18 23.81
C LYS A 34 37.02 20.24 23.88
N THR A 35 36.48 20.33 25.09
CA THR A 35 35.03 20.23 25.33
C THR A 35 34.25 21.37 24.70
N ASP A 36 34.79 22.60 24.75
CA ASP A 36 34.09 23.81 24.31
C ASP A 36 34.68 24.42 23.03
N SER A 37 35.60 23.73 22.35
CA SER A 37 36.26 24.27 21.15
C SER A 37 36.57 23.19 20.10
N ILE A 38 37.58 23.41 19.26
CA ILE A 38 37.90 22.50 18.16
C ILE A 38 38.69 21.32 18.72
N SER A 39 38.12 20.12 18.59
CA SER A 39 38.83 18.87 18.80
C SER A 39 39.49 18.42 17.49
N VAL A 40 40.74 17.96 17.55
CA VAL A 40 41.55 17.53 16.40
C VAL A 40 42.02 16.11 16.62
N PHE A 41 41.82 15.26 15.63
CA PHE A 41 42.28 13.88 15.60
C PHE A 41 43.14 13.67 14.36
N ASP A 42 44.41 13.32 14.53
CA ASP A 42 45.30 13.02 13.41
C ASP A 42 45.28 11.51 13.10
N GLY A 43 45.34 11.16 11.81
CA GLY A 43 45.37 9.76 11.38
C GLY A 43 44.15 8.95 11.84
N SER A 44 42.94 9.44 11.58
CA SER A 44 41.72 8.80 12.08
C SER A 44 41.21 7.68 11.16
N ARG A 45 40.65 6.62 11.76
CA ARG A 45 40.04 5.47 11.11
C ARG A 45 38.67 5.17 11.74
N PHE A 46 37.65 5.02 10.92
CA PHE A 46 36.29 4.66 11.34
C PHE A 46 35.83 3.38 10.63
N SER A 47 35.20 2.46 11.37
CA SER A 47 34.54 1.28 10.81
C SER A 47 33.32 0.91 11.67
N PRO A 48 32.16 0.61 11.06
CA PRO A 48 31.01 0.08 11.79
C PRO A 48 31.07 -1.44 11.98
N CYS A 49 32.12 -2.11 11.50
CA CYS A 49 32.30 -3.54 11.76
C CYS A 49 32.67 -3.75 13.23
N ASP A 50 31.96 -4.65 13.91
CA ASP A 50 32.35 -5.12 15.24
C ASP A 50 33.54 -6.08 15.10
N CYS A 51 34.75 -5.52 15.18
CA CYS A 51 36.00 -6.26 15.02
C CYS A 51 36.83 -6.20 16.30
N GLU A 52 37.43 -7.33 16.67
CA GLU A 52 38.40 -7.42 17.74
C GLU A 52 39.79 -7.01 17.22
N PHE A 53 40.00 -5.70 17.06
CA PHE A 53 41.28 -5.15 16.60
C PHE A 53 42.48 -5.53 17.48
N GLU A 54 42.24 -5.85 18.76
CA GLU A 54 43.28 -6.35 19.68
C GLU A 54 43.80 -7.74 19.27
N ASN A 55 42.93 -8.57 18.69
CA ASN A 55 43.27 -9.91 18.18
C ASN A 55 43.76 -9.89 16.73
N GLY A 56 43.96 -8.70 16.15
CA GLY A 56 44.46 -8.53 14.78
C GLY A 56 43.38 -8.67 13.70
N GLU A 57 42.10 -8.65 14.07
CA GLU A 57 41.02 -8.67 13.09
C GLU A 57 41.03 -7.41 12.23
N THR A 58 40.68 -7.59 10.95
CA THR A 58 40.58 -6.49 9.99
C THR A 58 39.14 -6.32 9.55
N PRO A 59 38.60 -5.08 9.59
CA PRO A 59 37.25 -4.84 9.17
C PRO A 59 37.11 -5.06 7.67
N ILE A 60 35.94 -5.55 7.26
CA ILE A 60 35.60 -5.73 5.84
C ILE A 60 35.74 -4.40 5.09
N TRP A 61 35.39 -3.28 5.75
CA TRP A 61 35.59 -1.95 5.20
C TRP A 61 35.86 -0.90 6.29
N ASP A 62 36.58 0.16 5.93
CA ASP A 62 36.89 1.27 6.82
C ASP A 62 37.17 2.59 6.07
N LEU A 63 36.92 3.72 6.75
CA LEU A 63 37.27 5.06 6.27
C LEU A 63 38.51 5.55 7.02
N ARG A 64 39.56 5.94 6.28
CA ARG A 64 40.78 6.53 6.84
C ARG A 64 40.91 7.98 6.42
N ALA A 65 41.17 8.89 7.34
CA ALA A 65 41.38 10.30 7.06
C ALA A 65 42.70 10.77 7.68
N THR A 66 43.39 11.70 7.02
CA THR A 66 44.67 12.23 7.55
C THR A 66 44.45 13.11 8.77
N SER A 67 43.32 13.82 8.83
CA SER A 67 42.95 14.69 9.95
C SER A 67 41.43 14.80 10.03
N THR A 68 40.89 14.64 11.22
CA THR A 68 39.48 14.82 11.56
C THR A 68 39.35 15.93 12.59
N ARG A 69 38.48 16.90 12.35
CA ARG A 69 38.25 18.04 13.24
C ARG A 69 36.79 18.11 13.60
N HIS A 70 36.47 18.14 14.88
CA HIS A 70 35.12 18.41 15.37
C HIS A 70 35.07 19.83 15.92
N ASN A 71 34.22 20.65 15.32
CA ASN A 71 33.95 22.01 15.78
C ASN A 71 32.59 22.01 16.49
N VAL A 72 32.62 22.14 17.81
CA VAL A 72 31.45 22.12 18.69
C VAL A 72 30.53 23.33 18.45
N GLU A 73 31.09 24.52 18.20
CA GLU A 73 30.33 25.76 17.95
C GLU A 73 29.47 25.68 16.68
N THR A 74 30.01 25.06 15.63
CA THR A 74 29.30 24.88 14.34
C THR A 74 28.64 23.51 14.19
N SER A 75 28.72 22.66 15.22
CA SER A 75 28.26 21.26 15.23
C SER A 75 28.69 20.48 13.97
N THR A 76 29.95 20.63 13.55
CA THR A 76 30.46 20.09 12.28
C THR A 76 31.67 19.21 12.51
N ILE A 77 31.67 18.02 11.90
CA ILE A 77 32.83 17.14 11.81
C ILE A 77 33.39 17.22 10.40
N ILE A 78 34.70 17.44 10.30
CA ILE A 78 35.43 17.68 9.05
C ILE A 78 36.57 16.68 8.96
N HIS A 79 36.59 15.89 7.90
CA HIS A 79 37.66 14.95 7.57
C HIS A 79 38.42 15.40 6.32
N ARG A 80 39.75 15.31 6.36
CA ARG A 80 40.63 15.61 5.21
C ARG A 80 41.26 14.34 4.65
N ASN A 81 41.38 14.29 3.32
CA ASN A 81 41.98 13.19 2.57
C ASN A 81 41.39 11.81 2.95
N VAL A 82 40.06 11.71 2.94
CA VAL A 82 39.36 10.47 3.30
C VAL A 82 39.57 9.43 2.21
N ARG A 83 39.92 8.21 2.62
CA ARG A 83 40.07 7.03 1.76
C ARG A 83 39.22 5.90 2.30
N MET A 84 38.30 5.41 1.49
CA MET A 84 37.55 4.18 1.80
C MET A 84 38.37 2.97 1.38
N HIS A 85 38.51 2.02 2.30
CA HIS A 85 39.15 0.74 2.05
C HIS A 85 38.11 -0.36 2.17
N ILE A 86 38.11 -1.32 1.23
CA ILE A 86 37.36 -2.59 1.34
C ILE A 86 38.38 -3.71 1.24
N LEU A 87 38.36 -4.66 2.18
CA LEU A 87 39.39 -5.70 2.31
C LEU A 87 40.81 -5.11 2.26
N ASN A 88 40.99 -3.97 2.92
CA ASN A 88 42.23 -3.19 2.96
C ASN A 88 42.70 -2.59 1.62
N LEU A 89 41.89 -2.66 0.55
CA LEU A 89 42.16 -2.05 -0.76
C LEU A 89 41.48 -0.68 -0.86
N PRO A 90 42.18 0.41 -1.21
CA PRO A 90 41.58 1.73 -1.35
C PRO A 90 40.70 1.80 -2.60
N ILE A 91 39.41 2.07 -2.44
CA ILE A 91 38.43 2.12 -3.54
C ILE A 91 37.85 3.51 -3.83
N LEU A 92 37.88 4.42 -2.86
CA LEU A 92 37.33 5.78 -2.98
C LEU A 92 38.22 6.78 -2.26
N TYR A 93 38.44 7.94 -2.89
CA TYR A 93 39.15 9.07 -2.29
C TYR A 93 38.29 10.34 -2.32
N LEU A 94 38.17 11.00 -1.18
CA LEU A 94 37.51 12.30 -1.02
C LEU A 94 38.51 13.29 -0.42
N PRO A 95 38.82 14.42 -1.08
CA PRO A 95 39.75 15.41 -0.54
C PRO A 95 39.24 16.02 0.76
N TYR A 96 37.92 16.14 0.90
CA TYR A 96 37.24 16.73 2.04
C TYR A 96 35.86 16.08 2.22
N LEU A 97 35.53 15.68 3.45
CA LEU A 97 34.20 15.19 3.84
C LEU A 97 33.78 15.95 5.09
N ALA A 98 32.64 16.63 5.04
CA ALA A 98 32.07 17.30 6.21
C ALA A 98 30.64 16.83 6.44
N HIS A 99 30.31 16.56 7.69
CA HIS A 99 28.96 16.17 8.09
C HIS A 99 28.59 16.80 9.45
N PRO A 100 27.29 17.00 9.73
CA PRO A 100 26.85 17.41 11.06
C PRO A 100 27.28 16.39 12.12
N ASP A 101 27.54 16.86 13.34
CA ASP A 101 27.63 15.97 14.49
C ASP A 101 26.25 15.44 14.91
N TRP A 102 26.24 14.54 15.90
CA TRP A 102 25.03 13.86 16.40
C TRP A 102 23.98 14.80 17.01
N SER A 103 24.30 16.07 17.29
CA SER A 103 23.34 17.03 17.86
C SER A 103 22.40 17.61 16.80
N VAL A 104 22.80 17.60 15.53
CA VAL A 104 22.06 18.22 14.44
C VAL A 104 21.19 17.18 13.72
N ARG A 105 19.87 17.32 13.85
CA ARG A 105 18.91 16.42 13.18
C ARG A 105 18.77 16.67 11.67
N ARG A 106 18.92 17.92 11.22
CA ARG A 106 18.70 18.33 9.82
C ARG A 106 19.70 19.43 9.45
N ARG A 107 20.37 19.29 8.29
CA ARG A 107 21.32 20.28 7.77
C ARG A 107 21.37 20.24 6.25
N SER A 108 21.47 21.41 5.62
CA SER A 108 21.67 21.51 4.18
C SER A 108 23.05 20.99 3.76
N GLY A 109 23.13 20.27 2.65
CA GLY A 109 24.38 19.73 2.11
C GLY A 109 24.16 18.62 1.09
N PHE A 110 25.27 18.13 0.53
CA PHE A 110 25.25 16.93 -0.30
C PHE A 110 25.06 15.69 0.57
N LEU A 111 24.15 14.82 0.15
CA LEU A 111 24.01 13.49 0.71
C LEU A 111 24.98 12.53 0.02
N VAL A 112 25.09 11.31 0.57
CA VAL A 112 25.99 10.28 0.02
C VAL A 112 25.59 9.97 -1.42
N PRO A 113 26.52 10.10 -2.40
CA PRO A 113 26.24 9.76 -3.78
C PRO A 113 26.02 8.25 -3.92
N SER A 114 25.23 7.86 -4.91
CA SER A 114 24.95 6.46 -5.20
C SER A 114 25.18 6.16 -6.67
N PHE A 115 25.62 4.93 -6.93
CA PHE A 115 25.96 4.44 -8.27
C PHE A 115 25.25 3.13 -8.52
N VAL A 116 24.60 3.03 -9.68
CA VAL A 116 23.88 1.82 -10.11
C VAL A 116 24.35 1.46 -11.50
N VAL A 117 24.68 0.19 -11.72
CA VAL A 117 25.05 -0.34 -13.03
C VAL A 117 23.95 -1.29 -13.48
N ASN A 118 23.41 -1.06 -14.68
CA ASN A 118 22.49 -1.99 -15.32
C ASN A 118 22.76 -2.06 -16.83
N SER A 119 22.21 -3.07 -17.50
CA SER A 119 22.44 -3.33 -18.92
C SER A 119 21.81 -2.31 -19.87
N ASP A 120 20.81 -1.56 -19.43
CA ASP A 120 20.04 -0.62 -20.26
C ASP A 120 20.61 0.80 -20.13
N LEU A 121 20.62 1.36 -18.92
CA LEU A 121 21.10 2.71 -18.59
C LEU A 121 22.62 2.82 -18.42
N GLY A 122 23.32 1.69 -18.28
CA GLY A 122 24.75 1.66 -18.00
C GLY A 122 25.06 2.10 -16.56
N LEU A 123 26.24 2.70 -16.36
CA LEU A 123 26.58 3.35 -15.08
C LEU A 123 25.71 4.60 -14.88
N THR A 124 24.92 4.59 -13.83
CA THR A 124 24.06 5.69 -13.39
C THR A 124 24.61 6.25 -12.09
N ALA A 125 24.93 7.54 -12.07
CA ALA A 125 25.35 8.25 -10.87
C ALA A 125 24.29 9.26 -10.44
N PHE A 126 23.98 9.32 -9.15
CA PHE A 126 23.09 10.35 -8.61
C PHE A 126 23.61 10.88 -7.27
N ILE A 127 23.56 12.21 -7.12
CA ILE A 127 24.18 12.94 -6.01
C ILE A 127 23.14 13.87 -5.40
N PRO A 128 22.40 13.42 -4.37
CA PRO A 128 21.35 14.25 -3.78
C PRO A 128 21.94 15.47 -3.07
N TYR A 129 21.31 16.63 -3.24
CA TYR A 129 21.58 17.84 -2.48
C TYR A 129 20.33 18.20 -1.67
N TYR A 130 20.45 18.15 -0.36
CA TYR A 130 19.38 18.45 0.58
C TYR A 130 19.51 19.90 1.05
N GLN A 131 18.42 20.65 1.04
CA GLN A 131 18.36 22.03 1.49
C GLN A 131 17.21 22.18 2.49
N VAL A 132 17.56 22.50 3.73
CA VAL A 132 16.61 22.93 4.75
C VAL A 132 16.22 24.38 4.45
N ILE A 133 14.92 24.65 4.38
CA ILE A 133 14.38 26.00 4.17
C ILE A 133 13.99 26.59 5.53
N ASP A 134 13.21 25.84 6.29
CA ASP A 134 12.81 26.15 7.66
C ASP A 134 12.51 24.86 8.44
N ASP A 135 12.02 24.99 9.68
CA ASP A 135 11.73 23.84 10.55
C ASP A 135 10.66 22.91 9.98
N THR A 136 9.79 23.42 9.10
CA THR A 136 8.65 22.72 8.51
C THR A 136 8.82 22.37 7.04
N ARG A 137 9.86 22.90 6.37
CA ARG A 137 10.04 22.83 4.90
C ARG A 137 11.44 22.43 4.50
N ASP A 138 11.52 21.53 3.53
CA ASP A 138 12.77 21.22 2.86
C ASP A 138 12.59 20.90 1.38
N ILE A 139 13.71 20.99 0.67
CA ILE A 139 13.80 20.63 -0.74
C ILE A 139 15.05 19.77 -0.96
N GLU A 140 14.92 18.74 -1.78
CA GLU A 140 16.01 17.85 -2.18
C GLU A 140 16.11 17.84 -3.70
N PHE A 141 17.29 18.12 -4.21
CA PHE A 141 17.61 18.08 -5.63
C PHE A 141 18.51 16.88 -5.89
N THR A 142 18.02 15.92 -6.67
CA THR A 142 18.76 14.70 -6.99
C THR A 142 18.99 14.63 -8.49
N PRO A 143 20.14 15.16 -8.98
CA PRO A 143 20.57 14.99 -10.37
C PRO A 143 20.98 13.54 -10.63
N TYR A 144 20.50 13.00 -11.73
CA TYR A 144 20.85 11.69 -12.28
C TYR A 144 21.63 11.88 -13.58
N ARG A 145 22.79 11.22 -13.68
CA ARG A 145 23.59 11.12 -14.89
C ARG A 145 23.60 9.67 -15.34
N TYR A 146 22.99 9.41 -16.50
CA TYR A 146 23.01 8.09 -17.14
C TYR A 146 24.17 8.02 -18.14
N GLN A 147 24.87 6.89 -18.20
CA GLN A 147 25.97 6.70 -19.15
C GLN A 147 25.49 6.75 -20.61
N HIS A 148 24.36 6.10 -20.91
CA HIS A 148 23.84 5.98 -22.27
C HIS A 148 22.70 6.95 -22.59
N HIS A 149 21.83 7.26 -21.62
CA HIS A 149 20.50 7.83 -21.92
C HIS A 149 20.22 9.23 -21.35
N GLY A 150 21.26 10.05 -21.13
CA GLY A 150 21.09 11.48 -20.82
C GLY A 150 21.11 11.83 -19.32
N ASN A 151 20.31 12.83 -18.92
CA ASN A 151 20.25 13.30 -17.54
C ASN A 151 18.81 13.52 -17.08
N ALA A 152 18.56 13.28 -15.79
CA ALA A 152 17.33 13.65 -15.12
C ALA A 152 17.62 14.45 -13.84
N LEU A 153 16.63 15.17 -13.37
CA LEU A 153 16.64 15.85 -12.09
C LEU A 153 15.33 15.51 -11.39
N LYS A 154 15.45 14.90 -10.21
CA LYS A 154 14.34 14.72 -9.28
C LYS A 154 14.40 15.83 -8.25
N THR A 155 13.34 16.61 -8.14
CA THR A 155 13.17 17.64 -7.12
C THR A 155 12.08 17.20 -6.17
N ARG A 156 12.41 16.97 -4.90
CA ARG A 156 11.44 16.61 -3.87
C ARG A 156 11.26 17.79 -2.92
N TYR A 157 10.04 18.26 -2.76
CA TYR A 157 9.65 19.31 -1.83
C TYR A 157 8.73 18.71 -0.76
N ARG A 158 9.05 18.98 0.51
CA ARG A 158 8.24 18.53 1.65
C ARG A 158 7.88 19.71 2.53
N GLN A 159 6.62 19.79 2.93
CA GLN A 159 6.12 20.81 3.82
C GLN A 159 5.08 20.23 4.79
N TYR A 160 5.26 20.52 6.07
CA TYR A 160 4.31 20.19 7.12
C TYR A 160 3.65 21.46 7.67
N TRP A 161 2.35 21.39 7.93
CA TRP A 161 1.56 22.36 8.69
C TRP A 161 0.86 21.62 9.83
N ASP A 162 0.20 22.35 10.74
CA ASP A 162 -0.45 21.76 11.91
C ASP A 162 -1.50 20.70 11.57
N ASN A 163 -2.24 20.89 10.47
CA ASN A 163 -3.32 20.00 10.03
C ASN A 163 -3.20 19.56 8.58
N SER A 164 -2.05 19.78 7.93
CA SER A 164 -1.83 19.35 6.56
C SER A 164 -0.36 19.06 6.26
N GLU A 165 -0.13 18.26 5.24
CA GLU A 165 1.19 17.91 4.75
C GLU A 165 1.20 17.87 3.23
N LEU A 166 2.32 18.29 2.64
CA LEU A 166 2.59 18.23 1.21
C LEU A 166 3.92 17.52 0.99
N ASN A 167 3.90 16.50 0.14
CA ASN A 167 5.10 15.85 -0.39
C ASN A 167 4.99 15.79 -1.91
N ALA A 168 5.82 16.58 -2.60
CA ALA A 168 5.80 16.71 -4.04
C ALA A 168 7.14 16.30 -4.64
N ALA A 169 7.13 15.35 -5.56
CA ALA A 169 8.26 14.97 -6.38
C ALA A 169 8.01 15.39 -7.83
N ILE A 170 8.90 16.24 -8.35
CA ILE A 170 8.90 16.69 -9.74
C ILE A 170 10.12 16.08 -10.42
N TYR A 171 9.89 15.45 -11.57
CA TYR A 171 10.92 14.84 -12.40
C TYR A 171 11.03 15.65 -13.67
N THR A 172 12.23 16.14 -13.99
CA THR A 172 12.52 16.81 -15.26
C THR A 172 13.71 16.13 -15.89
N ALA A 173 13.63 15.74 -17.15
CA ALA A 173 14.70 15.00 -17.78
C ALA A 173 14.88 15.38 -19.25
N SER A 174 16.13 15.31 -19.71
CA SER A 174 16.50 15.38 -21.12
C SER A 174 17.13 14.03 -21.48
N VAL A 175 16.28 13.11 -21.92
CA VAL A 175 16.61 11.68 -21.99
C VAL A 175 16.05 11.06 -23.27
N GLU A 176 16.43 9.82 -23.55
CA GLU A 176 15.88 9.09 -24.70
C GLU A 176 14.51 8.50 -24.37
N THR A 177 13.52 8.82 -25.20
CA THR A 177 12.17 8.28 -25.11
C THR A 177 11.91 7.34 -26.29
N TYR A 178 10.72 6.74 -26.33
CA TYR A 178 10.29 5.96 -27.49
C TYR A 178 10.14 6.83 -28.76
N LYS A 179 9.79 8.11 -28.63
CA LYS A 179 9.51 9.00 -29.76
C LYS A 179 10.75 9.68 -30.33
N LYS A 180 11.71 10.06 -29.46
CA LYS A 180 12.88 10.86 -29.88
C LYS A 180 14.07 10.69 -28.94
N ASN A 181 15.27 10.83 -29.50
CA ASN A 181 16.49 10.97 -28.71
C ASN A 181 16.58 12.38 -28.09
N ARG A 182 16.90 12.45 -26.79
CA ARG A 182 17.00 13.70 -26.00
C ARG A 182 15.71 14.54 -26.07
N GLU A 183 14.59 13.93 -25.72
CA GLU A 183 13.33 14.63 -25.51
C GLU A 183 13.32 15.25 -24.10
N LEU A 184 12.77 16.46 -23.99
CA LEU A 184 12.47 17.08 -22.71
C LEU A 184 11.18 16.46 -22.18
N VAL A 185 11.27 15.73 -21.06
CA VAL A 185 10.14 15.06 -20.43
C VAL A 185 10.01 15.50 -18.99
N ALA A 186 8.78 15.45 -18.48
CA ALA A 186 8.47 15.77 -17.11
C ALA A 186 7.46 14.79 -16.53
N ALA A 187 7.54 14.58 -15.22
CA ALA A 187 6.51 13.90 -14.45
C ALA A 187 6.36 14.57 -13.09
N VAL A 188 5.20 14.40 -12.48
CA VAL A 188 4.90 14.88 -11.13
C VAL A 188 4.24 13.75 -10.36
N ASP A 189 4.67 13.56 -9.12
CA ASP A 189 4.00 12.73 -8.11
C ASP A 189 3.92 13.57 -6.84
N ALA A 190 2.76 14.14 -6.58
CA ALA A 190 2.52 15.01 -5.44
C ALA A 190 1.36 14.48 -4.62
N ASN A 191 1.55 14.42 -3.30
CA ASN A 191 0.53 14.06 -2.33
C ASN A 191 0.32 15.22 -1.36
N TYR A 192 -0.94 15.59 -1.16
CA TYR A 192 -1.37 16.58 -0.18
C TYR A 192 -2.44 15.95 0.71
N ALA A 193 -2.16 15.84 1.99
CA ALA A 193 -3.13 15.36 2.97
C ALA A 193 -3.49 16.51 3.93
N ALA A 194 -4.76 16.68 4.23
CA ALA A 194 -5.25 17.70 5.15
C ALA A 194 -6.43 17.21 5.96
N ARG A 195 -6.44 17.56 7.24
CA ARG A 195 -7.62 17.44 8.10
C ARG A 195 -8.34 18.77 8.13
N ILE A 196 -9.49 18.85 7.49
CA ILE A 196 -10.33 20.06 7.48
C ILE A 196 -11.45 19.92 8.52
N GLY A 197 -12.10 21.03 8.86
CA GLY A 197 -13.06 21.13 9.98
C GLY A 197 -14.10 20.00 10.05
N ASN A 198 -14.72 19.81 11.23
CA ASN A 198 -15.70 18.75 11.48
C ASN A 198 -15.23 17.31 11.14
N GLY A 199 -13.92 17.03 11.18
CA GLY A 199 -13.39 15.67 11.09
C GLY A 199 -13.24 15.10 9.68
N TRP A 200 -13.25 15.95 8.64
CA TRP A 200 -12.99 15.52 7.26
C TRP A 200 -11.49 15.35 7.01
N ASN A 201 -11.13 14.22 6.42
CA ASN A 201 -9.80 13.95 5.91
C ASN A 201 -9.83 14.11 4.38
N VAL A 202 -9.02 15.02 3.86
CA VAL A 202 -8.87 15.27 2.42
C VAL A 202 -7.50 14.79 2.00
N ASN A 203 -7.45 13.92 0.99
CA ASN A 203 -6.24 13.44 0.37
C ASN A 203 -6.30 13.79 -1.13
N MET A 204 -5.28 14.46 -1.63
CA MET A 204 -5.12 14.83 -3.02
C MET A 204 -3.80 14.28 -3.54
N ARG A 205 -3.87 13.39 -4.52
CA ARG A 205 -2.71 12.90 -5.24
C ARG A 205 -2.74 13.37 -6.69
N VAL A 206 -1.65 13.96 -7.15
CA VAL A 206 -1.43 14.31 -8.55
C VAL A 206 -0.26 13.49 -9.06
N ASN A 207 -0.54 12.50 -9.88
CA ASN A 207 0.47 11.65 -10.50
C ASN A 207 0.28 11.64 -12.02
N ARG A 208 1.22 12.22 -12.76
CA ARG A 208 1.17 12.37 -14.22
C ARG A 208 2.56 12.34 -14.84
N ALA A 209 2.64 11.84 -16.06
CA ALA A 209 3.86 11.85 -16.86
C ALA A 209 3.60 12.39 -18.27
N SER A 210 4.56 13.13 -18.83
CA SER A 210 4.47 13.66 -20.20
C SER A 210 4.65 12.59 -21.28
N GLN A 211 5.19 11.43 -20.92
CA GLN A 211 5.44 10.30 -21.81
C GLN A 211 5.27 8.99 -21.03
N ASP A 212 4.64 8.01 -21.67
CA ASP A 212 4.16 6.77 -21.05
C ASP A 212 5.31 5.92 -20.46
N THR A 213 6.42 5.83 -21.20
CA THR A 213 7.55 4.96 -20.84
C THR A 213 8.58 5.63 -19.93
N PHE A 214 8.48 6.95 -19.68
CA PHE A 214 9.51 7.73 -19.02
C PHE A 214 9.81 7.21 -17.61
N MET A 215 8.81 7.15 -16.73
CA MET A 215 9.01 6.78 -15.34
C MET A 215 9.57 5.35 -15.18
N ARG A 216 9.08 4.42 -16.01
CA ARG A 216 9.44 2.99 -15.98
C ARG A 216 10.82 2.70 -16.56
N ARG A 217 11.19 3.35 -17.66
CA ARG A 217 12.50 3.17 -18.30
C ARG A 217 13.63 3.65 -17.39
N TYR A 218 13.44 4.79 -16.73
CA TYR A 218 14.43 5.39 -15.84
C TYR A 218 14.32 4.96 -14.37
N LYS A 219 13.47 3.96 -14.08
CA LYS A 219 13.29 3.33 -12.75
C LYS A 219 12.87 4.31 -11.64
N PHE A 220 12.13 5.36 -12.00
CA PHE A 220 11.50 6.25 -11.03
C PHE A 220 10.21 5.66 -10.46
N ASP A 221 9.41 5.03 -11.32
CA ASP A 221 8.17 4.32 -10.96
C ASP A 221 7.94 3.19 -11.97
N SER A 222 7.60 1.99 -11.50
CA SER A 222 7.33 0.82 -12.35
C SER A 222 5.86 0.67 -12.74
N SER A 223 4.98 1.56 -12.26
CA SER A 223 3.53 1.49 -12.50
C SER A 223 3.19 1.55 -13.99
N THR A 224 2.14 0.85 -14.38
CA THR A 224 1.61 0.82 -15.75
C THR A 224 0.46 1.80 -15.97
N SER A 225 -0.03 2.42 -14.90
CA SER A 225 -1.00 3.50 -14.92
C SER A 225 -0.71 4.48 -13.78
N LEU A 226 -1.09 5.74 -13.95
CA LEU A 226 -0.94 6.79 -12.95
C LEU A 226 -2.32 7.34 -12.58
N LYS A 227 -2.73 7.16 -11.32
CA LYS A 227 -3.98 7.72 -10.80
C LYS A 227 -3.72 9.08 -10.16
N SER A 228 -4.41 10.11 -10.65
CA SER A 228 -4.58 11.39 -9.97
C SER A 228 -5.96 11.42 -9.33
N GLU A 229 -6.05 11.75 -8.05
CA GLU A 229 -7.31 11.72 -7.32
C GLU A 229 -7.40 12.80 -6.24
N VAL A 230 -8.64 13.21 -5.94
CA VAL A 230 -9.00 13.99 -4.77
C VAL A 230 -10.09 13.21 -4.04
N VAL A 231 -9.81 12.84 -2.81
CA VAL A 231 -10.70 12.07 -1.95
C VAL A 231 -10.93 12.85 -0.67
N ALA A 232 -12.20 13.08 -0.33
CA ALA A 232 -12.62 13.65 0.93
C ALA A 232 -13.47 12.62 1.68
N GLU A 233 -13.03 12.25 2.88
CA GLU A 233 -13.67 11.23 3.71
C GLU A 233 -14.00 11.76 5.09
N LYS A 234 -15.14 11.30 5.62
CA LYS A 234 -15.51 11.52 7.01
C LYS A 234 -16.08 10.24 7.58
N LEU A 235 -15.54 9.82 8.72
CA LEU A 235 -16.02 8.69 9.50
C LEU A 235 -16.56 9.20 10.85
N ASP A 236 -17.85 9.00 11.08
CA ASP A 236 -18.51 9.13 12.38
C ASP A 236 -18.80 7.71 12.94
N THR A 237 -19.36 7.60 14.15
CA THR A 237 -19.62 6.29 14.82
C THR A 237 -20.50 5.33 14.00
N GLU A 238 -21.46 5.85 13.24
CA GLU A 238 -22.45 5.06 12.49
C GLU A 238 -22.46 5.42 11.00
N ARG A 239 -21.65 6.38 10.56
CA ARG A 239 -21.79 6.99 9.23
C ARG A 239 -20.44 7.16 8.57
N TYR A 240 -20.39 6.86 7.29
CA TYR A 240 -19.24 7.06 6.45
C TYR A 240 -19.64 7.87 5.23
N TYR A 241 -18.88 8.92 4.96
CA TYR A 241 -19.04 9.81 3.82
C TYR A 241 -17.76 9.77 3.00
N ARG A 242 -17.87 9.59 1.69
CA ARG A 242 -16.75 9.65 0.76
C ARG A 242 -17.15 10.42 -0.48
N VAL A 243 -16.32 11.38 -0.87
CA VAL A 243 -16.41 12.09 -2.14
C VAL A 243 -15.09 11.93 -2.85
N GLU A 244 -15.11 11.42 -4.07
CA GLU A 244 -13.94 11.13 -4.89
C GLU A 244 -14.10 11.77 -6.26
N ALA A 245 -13.00 12.33 -6.76
CA ALA A 245 -12.81 12.71 -8.14
C ALA A 245 -11.45 12.13 -8.56
N SER A 246 -11.40 11.37 -9.65
CA SER A 246 -10.15 10.77 -10.11
C SER A 246 -10.03 10.70 -11.61
N ASP A 247 -8.80 10.69 -12.09
CA ASP A 247 -8.45 10.49 -13.49
C ASP A 247 -7.24 9.55 -13.54
N ILE A 248 -7.31 8.55 -14.42
CA ILE A 248 -6.27 7.55 -14.61
C ILE A 248 -5.62 7.74 -15.98
N GLN A 249 -4.30 7.90 -15.97
CA GLN A 249 -3.47 7.86 -17.17
C GLN A 249 -2.95 6.43 -17.40
N GLY A 250 -3.35 5.78 -18.49
CA GLY A 250 -2.70 4.57 -18.97
C GLY A 250 -1.29 4.86 -19.49
N LEU A 251 -0.35 3.95 -19.22
CA LEU A 251 1.05 4.04 -19.71
C LEU A 251 1.44 2.83 -20.58
N SER A 252 0.48 1.98 -20.94
CA SER A 252 0.69 0.87 -21.87
C SER A 252 0.52 1.33 -23.32
N SER A 253 1.16 0.62 -24.26
CA SER A 253 1.01 0.90 -25.69
C SER A 253 -0.39 0.58 -26.25
N SER A 254 -1.16 -0.23 -25.51
CA SER A 254 -2.56 -0.57 -25.82
C SER A 254 -3.55 0.50 -25.36
N ASP A 255 -3.12 1.39 -24.48
CA ASP A 255 -4.02 2.34 -23.84
C ASP A 255 -4.30 3.50 -24.81
N THR A 256 -5.54 3.97 -24.78
CA THR A 256 -6.05 5.06 -25.60
C THR A 256 -6.84 6.03 -24.72
N SER A 257 -7.20 7.19 -25.25
CA SER A 257 -8.06 8.13 -24.51
C SER A 257 -9.44 7.56 -24.13
N GLU A 258 -9.84 6.44 -24.72
CA GLU A 258 -11.09 5.73 -24.44
C GLU A 258 -10.92 4.64 -23.34
N THR A 259 -9.70 4.40 -22.88
CA THR A 259 -9.38 3.43 -21.81
C THR A 259 -8.73 4.10 -20.60
N ASP A 260 -8.76 5.43 -20.56
CA ASP A 260 -8.22 6.28 -19.51
C ASP A 260 -9.41 6.82 -18.68
N PRO A 261 -9.91 6.04 -17.70
CA PRO A 261 -11.16 6.34 -17.04
C PRO A 261 -11.05 7.62 -16.19
N THR A 262 -12.09 8.44 -16.29
CA THR A 262 -12.30 9.61 -15.44
C THR A 262 -13.55 9.41 -14.60
N VAL A 263 -13.43 9.60 -13.29
CA VAL A 263 -14.53 9.50 -12.33
C VAL A 263 -14.78 10.87 -11.74
N LEU A 264 -15.89 11.52 -12.11
CA LEU A 264 -16.19 12.88 -11.67
C LEU A 264 -17.70 13.20 -11.66
N PRO A 265 -18.38 13.22 -10.49
CA PRO A 265 -17.93 12.81 -9.17
C PRO A 265 -18.29 11.35 -8.85
N HIS A 266 -17.64 10.79 -7.83
CA HIS A 266 -18.12 9.64 -7.07
C HIS A 266 -18.46 10.07 -5.65
N VAL A 267 -19.72 9.97 -5.27
CA VAL A 267 -20.23 10.28 -3.94
C VAL A 267 -20.78 9.01 -3.33
N PHE A 268 -20.32 8.67 -2.14
CA PHE A 268 -20.75 7.50 -1.38
C PHE A 268 -21.10 7.90 0.05
N TYR A 269 -22.24 7.37 0.51
CA TYR A 269 -22.71 7.51 1.87
C TYR A 269 -23.14 6.15 2.38
N GLU A 270 -22.66 5.78 3.56
CA GLU A 270 -23.09 4.59 4.28
C GLU A 270 -23.52 4.98 5.69
N LYS A 271 -24.60 4.37 6.17
CA LYS A 271 -25.00 4.40 7.57
C LYS A 271 -25.36 3.01 8.04
N ILE A 272 -24.83 2.64 9.20
CA ILE A 272 -25.18 1.41 9.93
C ILE A 272 -25.75 1.84 11.27
N GLY A 273 -27.00 1.47 11.55
CA GLY A 273 -27.68 1.82 12.79
C GLY A 273 -28.64 0.75 13.26
N PRO A 274 -29.23 0.93 14.46
CA PRO A 274 -30.19 -0.01 15.01
C PRO A 274 -31.48 -0.07 14.16
N GLY A 275 -32.08 -1.25 14.09
CA GLY A 275 -33.40 -1.47 13.50
C GLY A 275 -34.55 -1.22 14.47
N LEU A 276 -35.72 -1.81 14.17
CA LEU A 276 -36.92 -1.68 15.03
C LEU A 276 -36.81 -2.53 16.31
N ARG A 277 -36.06 -3.64 16.25
CA ARG A 277 -35.74 -4.50 17.39
C ARG A 277 -34.29 -4.33 17.80
N GLU A 278 -33.97 -4.61 19.05
CA GLU A 278 -32.60 -4.55 19.58
C GLU A 278 -31.62 -5.48 18.85
N THR A 279 -32.11 -6.60 18.33
CA THR A 279 -31.33 -7.58 17.56
C THR A 279 -31.16 -7.21 16.09
N GLN A 280 -31.78 -6.13 15.64
CA GLN A 280 -31.79 -5.72 14.23
C GLN A 280 -30.77 -4.63 13.96
N THR A 281 -30.11 -4.75 12.81
CA THR A 281 -29.23 -3.73 12.25
C THR A 281 -29.71 -3.35 10.86
N VAL A 282 -29.79 -2.06 10.58
CA VAL A 282 -30.15 -1.51 9.27
C VAL A 282 -28.93 -0.81 8.67
N LYS A 283 -28.52 -1.28 7.49
CA LYS A 283 -27.52 -0.68 6.63
C LYS A 283 -28.22 0.11 5.54
N THR A 284 -27.81 1.36 5.33
CA THR A 284 -28.27 2.21 4.23
C THR A 284 -27.08 2.72 3.47
N GLU A 285 -27.03 2.47 2.17
CA GLU A 285 -25.99 2.96 1.26
C GLU A 285 -26.62 3.80 0.16
N ILE A 286 -25.97 4.90 -0.17
CA ILE A 286 -26.32 5.75 -1.31
C ILE A 286 -25.02 6.02 -2.07
N SER A 287 -25.02 5.76 -3.37
CA SER A 287 -23.90 6.00 -4.26
C SER A 287 -24.37 6.75 -5.50
N ALA A 288 -23.61 7.76 -5.91
CA ALA A 288 -23.75 8.43 -7.19
C ALA A 288 -22.38 8.48 -7.85
N ILE A 289 -22.26 8.00 -9.09
CA ILE A 289 -21.00 7.95 -9.81
C ILE A 289 -21.19 8.36 -11.27
N GLN A 290 -20.29 9.18 -11.79
CA GLN A 290 -20.11 9.42 -13.22
C GLN A 290 -18.75 8.83 -13.62
N VAL A 291 -18.74 7.98 -14.63
CA VAL A 291 -17.53 7.39 -15.20
C VAL A 291 -17.53 7.66 -16.70
N ASP A 292 -16.44 8.24 -17.20
CA ASP A 292 -16.22 8.52 -18.61
C ASP A 292 -14.94 7.82 -19.09
N ASN A 293 -14.91 7.43 -20.38
CA ASN A 293 -13.77 6.77 -21.04
C ASN A 293 -13.30 5.48 -20.35
N ASP A 294 -14.23 4.69 -19.80
CA ASP A 294 -13.92 3.38 -19.20
C ASP A 294 -14.17 2.23 -20.18
N GLU A 295 -13.11 1.85 -20.89
CA GLU A 295 -13.14 0.95 -22.05
C GLU A 295 -14.20 1.39 -23.09
N GLY A 296 -14.28 2.68 -23.36
CA GLY A 296 -15.17 3.33 -24.31
C GLY A 296 -16.63 3.46 -23.85
N HIS A 297 -16.92 3.19 -22.58
CA HIS A 297 -18.22 3.48 -21.97
C HIS A 297 -18.20 4.79 -21.20
N ASP A 298 -19.26 5.56 -21.39
CA ASP A 298 -19.59 6.72 -20.56
C ASP A 298 -20.93 6.43 -19.88
N MET A 299 -20.96 6.49 -18.56
CA MET A 299 -22.16 6.22 -17.79
C MET A 299 -22.24 7.01 -16.48
N SER A 300 -23.47 7.31 -16.10
CA SER A 300 -23.81 7.79 -14.76
C SER A 300 -24.66 6.75 -14.04
N ARG A 301 -24.45 6.57 -12.74
CA ARG A 301 -25.24 5.64 -11.93
C ARG A 301 -25.58 6.24 -10.57
N TRP A 302 -26.83 6.08 -10.19
CA TRP A 302 -27.33 6.34 -8.85
C TRP A 302 -27.81 5.03 -8.26
N THR A 303 -27.35 4.68 -7.07
CA THR A 303 -27.77 3.46 -6.37
C THR A 303 -28.14 3.78 -4.94
N GLY A 304 -29.27 3.27 -4.49
CA GLY A 304 -29.64 3.17 -3.09
C GLY A 304 -29.76 1.71 -2.69
N ASN A 305 -29.14 1.33 -1.58
CA ASN A 305 -29.31 0.02 -0.96
C ASN A 305 -29.81 0.20 0.48
N VAL A 306 -30.83 -0.54 0.86
CA VAL A 306 -31.26 -0.65 2.26
C VAL A 306 -31.29 -2.13 2.59
N GLU A 307 -30.47 -2.55 3.55
CA GLU A 307 -30.39 -3.92 4.04
C GLU A 307 -30.71 -3.93 5.54
N MET A 308 -31.60 -4.83 5.95
CA MET A 308 -31.89 -5.14 7.34
C MET A 308 -31.38 -6.54 7.65
N SER A 309 -30.68 -6.69 8.77
CA SER A 309 -30.28 -7.99 9.32
C SER A 309 -30.84 -8.15 10.72
N ASP A 310 -31.32 -9.35 11.05
CA ASP A 310 -31.81 -9.74 12.36
C ASP A 310 -31.13 -11.04 12.78
N ARG A 311 -30.60 -11.07 14.01
CA ARG A 311 -29.92 -12.23 14.57
C ARG A 311 -30.70 -12.73 15.78
N ILE A 312 -31.30 -13.91 15.65
CA ILE A 312 -32.16 -14.51 16.67
C ILE A 312 -31.45 -15.75 17.21
N ASP A 313 -31.15 -15.75 18.51
CA ASP A 313 -30.58 -16.92 19.19
C ASP A 313 -31.70 -17.74 19.83
N THR A 314 -31.84 -19.01 19.43
CA THR A 314 -32.81 -19.95 19.99
C THR A 314 -32.11 -21.21 20.43
N GLY A 315 -31.58 -21.21 21.67
CA GLY A 315 -31.11 -22.42 22.34
C GLY A 315 -29.92 -23.08 21.66
N GLY A 316 -28.94 -22.31 21.19
CA GLY A 316 -27.72 -22.82 20.55
C GLY A 316 -27.79 -22.91 19.03
N ILE A 317 -28.94 -22.55 18.43
CA ILE A 317 -29.06 -22.29 16.99
C ILE A 317 -29.25 -20.78 16.80
N ILE A 318 -28.35 -20.18 16.04
CA ILE A 318 -28.42 -18.77 15.64
C ILE A 318 -29.11 -18.72 14.28
N THR A 319 -30.27 -18.10 14.21
CA THR A 319 -30.96 -17.79 12.96
C THR A 319 -30.60 -16.37 12.52
N GLU A 320 -30.06 -16.24 11.32
CA GLU A 320 -29.74 -14.96 10.69
C GLU A 320 -30.74 -14.71 9.56
N VAL A 321 -31.55 -13.65 9.67
CA VAL A 321 -32.46 -13.21 8.61
C VAL A 321 -31.92 -11.92 8.02
N LYS A 322 -31.73 -11.88 6.70
CA LYS A 322 -31.35 -10.65 5.99
C LYS A 322 -32.39 -10.34 4.93
N THR A 323 -32.76 -9.08 4.80
CA THR A 323 -33.66 -8.60 3.75
C THR A 323 -33.14 -7.28 3.25
N GLY A 324 -33.12 -7.07 1.94
CA GLY A 324 -32.67 -5.82 1.38
C GLY A 324 -33.38 -5.46 0.09
N ILE A 325 -33.22 -4.20 -0.31
CA ILE A 325 -33.68 -3.71 -1.60
C ILE A 325 -32.61 -2.79 -2.18
N ILE A 326 -32.20 -3.09 -3.40
CA ILE A 326 -31.30 -2.25 -4.17
C ILE A 326 -32.13 -1.59 -5.27
N GLY A 327 -32.12 -0.26 -5.33
CA GLY A 327 -32.65 0.53 -6.42
C GLY A 327 -31.52 1.26 -7.13
N SER A 328 -31.37 1.03 -8.43
CA SER A 328 -30.34 1.67 -9.26
C SER A 328 -30.95 2.33 -10.49
N TYR A 329 -30.44 3.51 -10.82
CA TYR A 329 -30.71 4.23 -12.06
C TYR A 329 -29.39 4.40 -12.82
N TYR A 330 -29.40 4.03 -14.09
CA TYR A 330 -28.26 4.11 -14.99
C TYR A 330 -28.63 5.03 -16.15
N SER A 331 -27.71 5.89 -16.53
CA SER A 331 -27.76 6.59 -17.82
C SER A 331 -26.48 6.21 -18.55
N VAL A 332 -26.60 5.43 -19.62
CA VAL A 332 -25.45 5.00 -20.44
C VAL A 332 -25.41 5.89 -21.68
N GLN A 333 -24.44 6.79 -21.76
CA GLN A 333 -24.36 7.79 -22.82
C GLN A 333 -23.53 7.32 -24.02
N LYS A 334 -22.50 6.50 -23.79
CA LYS A 334 -21.58 6.02 -24.82
C LYS A 334 -21.23 4.56 -24.60
N LYS A 335 -20.96 3.86 -25.70
CA LYS A 335 -20.45 2.48 -25.68
C LYS A 335 -19.55 2.20 -26.89
N PRO A 336 -18.66 1.19 -26.81
CA PRO A 336 -17.85 0.75 -27.94
C PRO A 336 -18.68 0.17 -29.10
N ALA A 337 -18.11 0.24 -30.30
CA ALA A 337 -18.65 -0.45 -31.48
C ALA A 337 -18.58 -1.98 -31.26
N GLY A 338 -19.73 -2.64 -31.22
CA GLY A 338 -19.85 -4.09 -30.99
C GLY A 338 -20.26 -4.49 -29.57
N ALA A 339 -20.34 -3.57 -28.60
CA ALA A 339 -20.85 -3.87 -27.28
C ALA A 339 -22.36 -4.24 -27.33
N THR A 340 -22.76 -5.32 -26.64
CA THR A 340 -24.15 -5.77 -26.53
C THR A 340 -24.99 -4.93 -25.57
N THR A 341 -24.34 -4.08 -24.78
CA THR A 341 -24.96 -3.12 -23.87
C THR A 341 -25.80 -2.10 -24.63
N LYS A 342 -26.77 -1.50 -23.94
CA LYS A 342 -27.66 -0.48 -24.52
C LYS A 342 -27.24 0.91 -24.09
N THR A 343 -27.33 1.85 -25.01
CA THR A 343 -27.20 3.30 -24.75
C THR A 343 -28.59 3.84 -24.46
N ASP A 344 -29.00 3.80 -23.19
CA ASP A 344 -30.35 4.18 -22.75
C ASP A 344 -30.34 4.53 -21.25
N ASP A 345 -31.43 5.12 -20.78
CA ASP A 345 -31.72 5.30 -19.36
C ASP A 345 -32.42 4.03 -18.82
N MET A 346 -31.89 3.48 -17.73
CA MET A 346 -32.32 2.19 -17.20
C MET A 346 -32.49 2.21 -15.69
N ASP A 347 -33.62 1.70 -15.24
CA ASP A 347 -33.91 1.44 -13.83
C ASP A 347 -33.75 -0.05 -13.49
N ARG A 348 -33.27 -0.36 -12.29
CA ARG A 348 -33.26 -1.72 -11.77
C ARG A 348 -33.62 -1.73 -10.29
N VAL A 349 -34.63 -2.52 -9.94
CA VAL A 349 -35.03 -2.81 -8.56
C VAL A 349 -34.78 -4.27 -8.28
N THR A 350 -33.96 -4.54 -7.27
CA THR A 350 -33.50 -5.87 -6.88
C THR A 350 -33.83 -6.10 -5.42
N PRO A 351 -34.98 -6.74 -5.11
CA PRO A 351 -35.26 -7.21 -3.76
C PRO A 351 -34.37 -8.42 -3.43
N GLN A 352 -33.91 -8.50 -2.19
CA GLN A 352 -33.01 -9.54 -1.72
C GLN A 352 -33.49 -10.06 -0.37
N ALA A 353 -33.39 -11.37 -0.16
CA ALA A 353 -33.69 -11.98 1.12
C ALA A 353 -32.84 -13.23 1.36
N SER A 354 -32.42 -13.44 2.59
CA SER A 354 -31.83 -14.71 3.02
C SER A 354 -32.29 -15.09 4.41
N ILE A 355 -32.36 -16.40 4.64
CA ILE A 355 -32.49 -16.99 5.96
C ILE A 355 -31.40 -18.03 6.13
N GLY A 356 -30.66 -17.94 7.23
CA GLY A 356 -29.58 -18.85 7.55
C GLY A 356 -29.64 -19.35 8.98
N TRP A 357 -29.05 -20.51 9.20
CA TRP A 357 -28.89 -21.13 10.51
C TRP A 357 -27.43 -21.47 10.74
N ARG A 358 -26.94 -21.17 11.94
CA ARG A 358 -25.61 -21.51 12.42
C ARG A 358 -25.79 -22.24 13.74
N ALA A 359 -25.19 -23.42 13.89
CA ALA A 359 -25.30 -24.21 15.10
C ALA A 359 -23.90 -24.51 15.66
N PRO A 360 -23.30 -23.61 16.47
CA PRO A 360 -22.00 -23.86 17.08
C PRO A 360 -22.11 -24.96 18.16
N VAL A 361 -21.43 -26.07 17.93
CA VAL A 361 -21.34 -27.22 18.85
C VAL A 361 -19.93 -27.26 19.43
N SER A 362 -19.82 -27.08 20.74
CA SER A 362 -18.55 -27.23 21.45
C SER A 362 -18.36 -28.69 21.92
N LEU A 363 -17.20 -29.25 21.58
CA LEU A 363 -16.71 -30.55 22.02
C LEU A 363 -15.47 -30.30 22.88
N ALA A 364 -15.58 -30.57 24.19
CA ALA A 364 -14.48 -30.40 25.14
C ALA A 364 -13.98 -31.77 25.64
N GLY A 365 -12.66 -31.97 25.58
CA GLY A 365 -11.93 -33.06 26.22
C GLY A 365 -10.97 -32.53 27.29
N SER A 366 -10.15 -33.41 27.89
CA SER A 366 -9.29 -33.06 29.03
C SER A 366 -8.17 -32.04 28.73
N SER A 367 -7.78 -31.90 27.46
CA SER A 367 -6.70 -30.98 27.03
C SER A 367 -6.91 -30.48 25.60
N ARG A 368 -8.15 -30.56 25.11
CA ARG A 368 -8.54 -30.28 23.72
C ARG A 368 -9.92 -29.68 23.72
N SER A 369 -10.12 -28.61 22.96
CA SER A 369 -11.44 -28.06 22.71
C SER A 369 -11.63 -27.87 21.22
N MET A 370 -12.79 -28.25 20.70
CA MET A 370 -13.16 -28.07 19.31
C MET A 370 -14.55 -27.45 19.25
N VAL A 371 -14.73 -26.44 18.41
CA VAL A 371 -16.01 -25.87 18.05
C VAL A 371 -16.28 -26.21 16.59
N LEU A 372 -17.33 -26.98 16.37
CA LEU A 372 -17.86 -27.28 15.04
C LEU A 372 -19.06 -26.39 14.80
N GLU A 373 -19.07 -25.65 13.68
CA GLU A 373 -20.18 -24.78 13.32
C GLU A 373 -20.67 -25.11 11.91
N PRO A 374 -21.64 -26.04 11.78
CA PRO A 374 -22.43 -26.18 10.58
C PRO A 374 -23.25 -24.92 10.31
N ARG A 375 -23.29 -24.52 9.03
CA ARG A 375 -23.99 -23.36 8.51
C ARG A 375 -24.79 -23.75 7.28
N LEU A 376 -26.04 -23.30 7.23
CA LEU A 376 -26.92 -23.45 6.08
C LEU A 376 -27.59 -22.09 5.82
N GLN A 377 -27.69 -21.67 4.56
CA GLN A 377 -28.35 -20.43 4.17
C GLN A 377 -29.14 -20.63 2.88
N PHE A 378 -30.38 -20.16 2.84
CA PHE A 378 -31.12 -19.95 1.60
C PHE A 378 -31.11 -18.46 1.28
N ALA A 379 -30.74 -18.11 0.05
CA ALA A 379 -30.72 -16.75 -0.44
C ALA A 379 -31.53 -16.62 -1.73
N TYR A 380 -32.23 -15.51 -1.87
CA TYR A 380 -33.03 -15.14 -3.03
C TYR A 380 -32.69 -13.71 -3.44
N ILE A 381 -32.40 -13.53 -4.72
CA ILE A 381 -32.20 -12.24 -5.39
C ILE A 381 -33.26 -12.14 -6.49
N GLY A 382 -34.18 -11.18 -6.36
CA GLY A 382 -35.25 -10.96 -7.32
C GLY A 382 -34.92 -9.88 -8.36
N GLY A 383 -35.94 -9.50 -9.13
CA GLY A 383 -35.84 -8.46 -10.15
C GLY A 383 -35.55 -8.98 -11.56
N LYS A 384 -35.47 -8.05 -12.52
CA LYS A 384 -35.19 -8.36 -13.93
C LYS A 384 -33.69 -8.47 -14.15
N ASP A 385 -33.27 -9.53 -14.83
CA ASP A 385 -31.89 -9.68 -15.30
C ASP A 385 -31.61 -8.62 -16.39
N ARG A 386 -30.79 -7.63 -16.05
CA ARG A 386 -30.26 -6.60 -16.96
C ARG A 386 -28.73 -6.72 -17.14
N SER A 387 -28.13 -7.85 -16.76
CA SER A 387 -26.67 -8.03 -16.81
C SER A 387 -26.05 -7.95 -18.21
N ALA A 388 -26.85 -8.18 -19.26
CA ALA A 388 -26.43 -8.01 -20.65
C ALA A 388 -26.65 -6.58 -21.20
N ASP A 389 -27.56 -5.82 -20.58
CA ASP A 389 -27.93 -4.46 -21.00
C ASP A 389 -27.00 -3.41 -20.36
N ILE A 390 -26.64 -3.61 -19.09
CA ILE A 390 -25.82 -2.70 -18.27
C ILE A 390 -24.33 -3.10 -18.41
N PRO A 391 -23.42 -2.16 -18.74
CA PRO A 391 -21.99 -2.43 -18.74
C PRO A 391 -21.48 -2.70 -17.33
N ASN A 392 -20.64 -3.72 -17.17
CA ASN A 392 -20.03 -4.03 -15.89
C ASN A 392 -18.72 -3.25 -15.73
N ARG A 393 -18.69 -2.20 -14.91
CA ARG A 393 -17.52 -1.32 -14.70
C ARG A 393 -16.93 -1.49 -13.29
N ASP A 394 -17.77 -1.70 -12.29
CA ASP A 394 -17.33 -1.80 -10.89
C ASP A 394 -17.52 -3.18 -10.25
N SER A 395 -18.08 -4.15 -10.98
CA SER A 395 -18.37 -5.48 -10.42
C SER A 395 -17.36 -6.51 -10.88
N ALA A 396 -16.29 -6.66 -10.10
CA ALA A 396 -15.32 -7.72 -10.35
C ALA A 396 -15.98 -9.11 -10.27
N ASP A 397 -15.55 -10.01 -11.15
CA ASP A 397 -15.92 -11.42 -11.04
C ASP A 397 -15.38 -11.97 -9.71
N TYR A 398 -16.25 -12.58 -8.91
CA TYR A 398 -15.84 -13.13 -7.62
C TYR A 398 -15.51 -14.60 -7.78
N ARG A 399 -14.48 -15.05 -7.08
CA ARG A 399 -14.21 -16.47 -6.90
C ARG A 399 -14.81 -16.88 -5.57
N ILE A 400 -15.61 -17.94 -5.57
CA ILE A 400 -16.24 -18.41 -4.34
C ILE A 400 -15.17 -18.85 -3.32
N ASP A 401 -15.30 -18.37 -2.09
CA ASP A 401 -14.42 -18.68 -0.97
C ASP A 401 -15.21 -18.73 0.35
N GLU A 402 -14.53 -19.03 1.46
CA GLU A 402 -15.13 -19.08 2.80
C GLU A 402 -15.77 -17.74 3.22
N ALA A 403 -15.18 -16.62 2.83
CA ALA A 403 -15.60 -15.28 3.25
C ALA A 403 -16.86 -14.80 2.50
N ASN A 404 -17.02 -15.21 1.23
CA ASN A 404 -18.12 -14.75 0.39
C ASN A 404 -19.26 -15.77 0.21
N LEU A 405 -19.08 -17.04 0.59
CA LEU A 405 -20.08 -18.09 0.40
C LEU A 405 -21.46 -17.68 0.97
N PHE A 406 -21.48 -17.09 2.16
CA PHE A 406 -22.72 -16.75 2.87
C PHE A 406 -23.14 -15.28 2.74
N LEU A 407 -22.55 -14.49 1.84
CA LEU A 407 -23.04 -13.13 1.59
C LEU A 407 -24.43 -13.16 0.93
N LEU A 408 -25.24 -12.12 1.17
CA LEU A 408 -26.57 -11.99 0.53
C LEU A 408 -26.40 -11.65 -0.95
N ASN A 409 -25.58 -10.66 -1.26
CA ASN A 409 -25.08 -10.37 -2.59
C ASN A 409 -23.58 -10.69 -2.66
N ARG A 410 -23.16 -11.51 -3.63
CA ARG A 410 -21.76 -11.94 -3.77
C ARG A 410 -20.96 -11.08 -4.74
N TYR A 411 -21.63 -10.38 -5.65
CA TYR A 411 -20.97 -9.47 -6.56
C TYR A 411 -20.49 -8.26 -5.79
N GLN A 412 -19.23 -7.90 -6.02
CA GLN A 412 -18.70 -6.61 -5.60
C GLN A 412 -19.32 -5.53 -6.49
N GLY A 413 -19.59 -4.35 -5.98
CA GLY A 413 -20.22 -3.29 -6.76
C GLY A 413 -21.70 -3.53 -7.07
N TYR A 414 -22.23 -2.72 -7.99
CA TYR A 414 -23.66 -2.72 -8.31
C TYR A 414 -23.97 -2.93 -9.78
N ASP A 415 -23.02 -2.94 -10.71
CA ASP A 415 -23.38 -3.11 -12.14
C ASP A 415 -23.90 -4.52 -12.44
N TYR A 416 -23.31 -5.52 -11.80
CA TYR A 416 -23.59 -6.92 -12.07
C TYR A 416 -24.41 -7.59 -10.96
N LEU A 417 -25.74 -7.53 -11.08
CA LEU A 417 -26.66 -8.23 -10.17
C LEU A 417 -27.46 -9.28 -10.96
N ARG A 418 -27.23 -10.55 -10.64
CA ARG A 418 -27.97 -11.67 -11.24
C ARG A 418 -29.10 -12.17 -10.34
N PRO A 419 -30.36 -12.13 -10.80
CA PRO A 419 -31.47 -12.74 -10.08
C PRO A 419 -31.36 -14.26 -10.04
N GLY A 420 -31.80 -14.85 -8.94
CA GLY A 420 -31.75 -16.30 -8.73
C GLY A 420 -31.94 -16.68 -7.27
N SER A 421 -31.98 -17.98 -7.02
CA SER A 421 -32.03 -18.54 -5.67
C SER A 421 -30.94 -19.58 -5.48
N ARG A 422 -30.41 -19.67 -4.26
CA ARG A 422 -29.35 -20.60 -3.89
C ARG A 422 -29.50 -21.12 -2.47
N ALA A 423 -28.93 -22.28 -2.24
CA ALA A 423 -28.75 -22.91 -0.94
C ALA A 423 -27.25 -23.09 -0.68
N ASP A 424 -26.75 -22.42 0.34
CA ASP A 424 -25.33 -22.39 0.71
C ASP A 424 -25.15 -23.25 1.96
N MET A 425 -24.19 -24.16 1.94
CA MET A 425 -23.91 -25.05 3.06
C MET A 425 -22.42 -25.11 3.34
N GLY A 426 -22.05 -25.19 4.62
CA GLY A 426 -20.66 -25.38 5.01
C GLY A 426 -20.51 -25.72 6.47
N VAL A 427 -19.33 -26.19 6.83
CA VAL A 427 -18.95 -26.50 8.21
C VAL A 427 -17.61 -25.86 8.47
N SER A 428 -17.55 -24.98 9.47
CA SER A 428 -16.29 -24.47 10.02
C SER A 428 -15.93 -25.24 11.30
N ALA A 429 -14.64 -25.42 11.52
CA ALA A 429 -14.07 -26.07 12.68
C ALA A 429 -12.97 -25.18 13.26
N VAL A 430 -13.02 -24.91 14.56
CA VAL A 430 -11.93 -24.28 15.30
C VAL A 430 -11.57 -25.21 16.44
N ALA A 431 -10.34 -25.71 16.46
CA ALA A 431 -9.83 -26.57 17.50
C ALA A 431 -8.57 -25.96 18.12
N ASN A 432 -8.46 -26.08 19.44
CA ASN A 432 -7.23 -25.79 20.17
C ASN A 432 -6.68 -27.13 20.69
N ASP A 433 -5.44 -27.43 20.30
CA ASP A 433 -4.71 -28.63 20.70
C ASP A 433 -3.34 -28.26 21.27
N ALA A 434 -2.97 -28.86 22.39
CA ALA A 434 -1.71 -28.56 23.09
C ALA A 434 -0.43 -28.93 22.30
N LEU A 435 -0.53 -29.79 21.28
CA LEU A 435 0.61 -30.23 20.46
C LEU A 435 0.69 -29.48 19.13
N VAL A 436 -0.46 -29.19 18.52
CA VAL A 436 -0.54 -28.63 17.16
C VAL A 436 -0.98 -27.15 17.15
N GLY A 437 -1.30 -26.59 18.32
CA GLY A 437 -1.76 -25.21 18.49
C GLY A 437 -3.19 -25.01 18.00
N ASP A 438 -3.45 -23.83 17.44
CA ASP A 438 -4.77 -23.48 16.90
C ASP A 438 -4.94 -24.06 15.48
N VAL A 439 -6.02 -24.80 15.28
CA VAL A 439 -6.41 -25.38 14.01
C VAL A 439 -7.75 -24.80 13.58
N THR A 440 -7.79 -24.18 12.41
CA THR A 440 -9.01 -23.67 11.78
C THR A 440 -9.25 -24.42 10.49
N GLY A 441 -10.48 -24.83 10.20
CA GLY A 441 -10.82 -25.45 8.93
C GLY A 441 -12.22 -25.08 8.48
N PHE A 442 -12.42 -25.09 7.18
CA PHE A 442 -13.72 -24.85 6.56
C PHE A 442 -13.90 -25.75 5.36
N VAL A 443 -15.12 -26.22 5.15
CA VAL A 443 -15.55 -26.82 3.89
C VAL A 443 -16.97 -26.37 3.57
N GLY A 444 -17.23 -25.97 2.33
CA GLY A 444 -18.56 -25.51 1.93
C GLY A 444 -18.79 -25.50 0.42
N ALA A 445 -20.06 -25.46 0.05
CA ALA A 445 -20.51 -25.40 -1.33
C ALA A 445 -21.84 -24.64 -1.44
N SER A 446 -22.15 -24.18 -2.64
CA SER A 446 -23.38 -23.46 -2.99
C SER A 446 -24.13 -24.25 -4.04
N TYR A 447 -25.43 -24.47 -3.83
CA TYR A 447 -26.32 -25.11 -4.80
C TYR A 447 -27.29 -24.08 -5.39
N ARG A 448 -27.23 -23.90 -6.71
CA ARG A 448 -28.14 -23.04 -7.48
C ARG A 448 -29.51 -23.73 -7.61
N LEU A 449 -30.54 -23.06 -7.12
CA LEU A 449 -31.93 -23.51 -7.20
C LEU A 449 -32.64 -22.89 -8.42
N SER A 450 -32.34 -21.63 -8.75
CA SER A 450 -32.88 -20.93 -9.91
C SER A 450 -31.96 -19.79 -10.39
N GLY A 451 -32.21 -19.30 -11.60
CA GLY A 451 -31.40 -18.25 -12.23
C GLY A 451 -30.37 -18.83 -13.22
N LYS A 452 -29.67 -17.94 -13.91
CA LYS A 452 -28.62 -18.32 -14.88
C LYS A 452 -27.29 -18.59 -14.18
N PRO A 453 -26.41 -19.45 -14.73
CA PRO A 453 -25.05 -19.62 -14.22
C PRO A 453 -24.26 -18.33 -14.17
N SER A 454 -23.63 -18.03 -13.04
CA SER A 454 -22.61 -16.99 -12.96
C SER A 454 -21.26 -17.57 -13.34
N SER A 455 -20.51 -16.81 -14.14
CA SER A 455 -19.06 -17.00 -14.26
C SER A 455 -18.43 -16.98 -12.86
N GLY A 456 -17.38 -17.75 -12.65
CA GLY A 456 -16.60 -17.78 -11.40
C GLY A 456 -17.02 -18.81 -10.35
N LEU A 457 -18.22 -19.42 -10.47
CA LEU A 457 -18.76 -20.41 -9.53
C LEU A 457 -18.26 -21.85 -9.76
N THR A 458 -17.96 -22.21 -11.00
CA THR A 458 -17.47 -23.53 -11.42
C THR A 458 -16.44 -23.37 -12.53
N VAL A 459 -15.66 -24.42 -12.81
CA VAL A 459 -14.84 -24.48 -14.05
C VAL A 459 -15.73 -24.72 -15.27
N ASN A 460 -16.88 -25.37 -15.08
CA ASN A 460 -17.91 -25.65 -16.09
C ASN A 460 -19.24 -24.99 -15.68
N ASP A 461 -19.64 -23.93 -16.38
CA ASP A 461 -20.81 -23.09 -16.04
C ASP A 461 -22.18 -23.82 -16.07
N ASP A 462 -22.25 -25.10 -16.42
CA ASP A 462 -23.53 -25.81 -16.57
C ASP A 462 -24.08 -26.44 -15.28
N ASP A 463 -23.22 -26.69 -14.28
CA ASP A 463 -23.63 -27.39 -13.06
C ASP A 463 -24.41 -26.50 -12.07
N ASN A 464 -25.35 -27.13 -11.36
CA ASN A 464 -26.09 -26.47 -10.28
C ASN A 464 -25.30 -26.42 -8.97
N LEU A 465 -24.32 -27.31 -8.79
CA LEU A 465 -23.44 -27.31 -7.64
C LEU A 465 -22.22 -26.43 -7.96
N SER A 466 -21.84 -25.55 -7.05
CA SER A 466 -20.57 -24.81 -7.17
C SER A 466 -19.39 -25.72 -6.88
N ASP A 467 -18.19 -25.29 -7.25
CA ASP A 467 -16.99 -25.93 -6.75
C ASP A 467 -16.99 -25.95 -5.20
N ILE A 468 -16.43 -27.02 -4.62
CA ILE A 468 -16.30 -27.17 -3.17
C ILE A 468 -15.10 -26.34 -2.72
N VAL A 469 -15.36 -25.40 -1.80
CA VAL A 469 -14.33 -24.58 -1.17
C VAL A 469 -13.89 -25.25 0.11
N ALA A 470 -12.59 -25.34 0.34
CA ALA A 470 -12.05 -25.78 1.61
C ALA A 470 -10.84 -24.94 2.04
N SER A 471 -10.70 -24.71 3.35
CA SER A 471 -9.56 -24.05 3.97
C SER A 471 -9.08 -24.84 5.18
N LEU A 472 -7.78 -24.77 5.47
CA LEU A 472 -7.14 -25.36 6.64
C LEU A 472 -5.98 -24.45 7.07
N GLY A 473 -6.04 -23.95 8.30
CA GLY A 473 -4.99 -23.22 8.98
C GLY A 473 -4.53 -24.01 10.19
N ILE A 474 -3.21 -24.15 10.36
CA ILE A 474 -2.58 -24.77 11.51
C ILE A 474 -1.51 -23.81 12.01
N ASN A 475 -1.67 -23.34 13.24
CA ASN A 475 -0.79 -22.37 13.89
C ASN A 475 -0.25 -22.96 15.21
N PRO A 476 0.81 -23.78 15.15
CA PRO A 476 1.47 -24.34 16.32
C PRO A 476 2.33 -23.28 17.03
N ASP A 477 2.66 -23.51 18.30
CA ASP A 477 3.63 -22.72 19.07
C ASP A 477 5.10 -22.94 18.61
N MET A 478 5.29 -23.25 17.33
CA MET A 478 6.57 -23.47 16.65
C MET A 478 6.74 -22.42 15.53
N PRO A 479 7.97 -22.17 15.03
CA PRO A 479 8.23 -21.11 14.05
C PRO A 479 7.78 -21.48 12.61
N PHE A 480 6.68 -22.22 12.46
CA PHE A 480 6.06 -22.52 11.18
C PHE A 480 4.55 -22.38 11.29
N GLN A 481 3.94 -21.86 10.24
CA GLN A 481 2.50 -21.76 10.07
C GLN A 481 2.13 -22.45 8.77
N ILE A 482 1.07 -23.24 8.78
CA ILE A 482 0.55 -23.91 7.58
C ILE A 482 -0.82 -23.31 7.29
N ASN A 483 -0.97 -22.71 6.11
CA ASN A 483 -2.26 -22.27 5.60
C ASN A 483 -2.48 -22.91 4.23
N TRP A 484 -3.64 -23.52 4.05
CA TRP A 484 -4.08 -24.10 2.81
C TRP A 484 -5.50 -23.63 2.51
N SER A 485 -5.74 -23.28 1.25
CA SER A 485 -7.06 -22.98 0.73
C SER A 485 -7.15 -23.57 -0.68
N GLY A 486 -8.21 -24.29 -0.95
CA GLY A 486 -8.40 -24.99 -2.22
C GLY A 486 -9.85 -24.94 -2.69
N ARG A 487 -10.00 -25.10 -4.00
CA ARG A 487 -11.29 -25.23 -4.68
C ARG A 487 -11.26 -26.51 -5.49
N LEU A 488 -12.22 -27.39 -5.24
CA LEU A 488 -12.36 -28.67 -5.92
C LEU A 488 -13.51 -28.55 -6.90
N ALA A 489 -13.26 -28.81 -8.18
CA ALA A 489 -14.31 -28.84 -9.19
C ALA A 489 -15.37 -29.87 -8.79
N SER A 490 -16.63 -29.47 -8.87
CA SER A 490 -17.80 -30.31 -8.57
C SER A 490 -17.96 -31.48 -9.54
#